data_AF-A0ABD3PVZ1-F1
#
_entry.id   AF-A0ABD3PVZ1-F1
#
_cell.length_a   1.000
_cell.length_b   1.000
_cell.length_c   1.000
_cell.angle_alpha   90.00
_cell.angle_beta   90.00
_cell.angle_gamma   90.00
#
_symmetry.space_group_name_H-M   'P 1'
#
loop_
_entity.id
_entity.type
_entity.pdbx_description
1 polymer ?
#
loop_
_entity_poly.entity_id
_entity_poly.type
_entity_poly.pdbx_seq_one_letter_code
_entity_poly.pdbx_strand_id
1 'polypeptide(L)'
;MLTLRMTTFYADEDTLSGFSSDIGGLWCRPIDVLDEPPDSFVFLRDYVHPKVPCIIRNAIPPSLSFTHSRSPPSKNHEEGSMTLTLDDIIDHIGESFKITVDVTPDGHGDAVRTVACLVESTKTNGLAEVEGRVLFSPDGQLKESFQKMFVKPHEQEMTLAEFRRLLRSDPTDYDKRVRSDLKRLDKPGFAGLDSNERMIYPMMMKSELEAKQLHMHQRRIDSSQIRRPVVYYSRQNDCLRTEMAALFSTGVFPSTFAFAEEAFGTGPPDAVNLWIGNERSVSSTHKDHYENLFYVCSGQKEFILNPPADILFLHEGEFPCGSFHPCHVEKRGESSMTSWAVVPEYESDTNLDNTTEGMPTKARWIEPDIKRYLNEENGMENFPLLSKSHPIKVLVSQGEMLYIPSLWLHHVTQTMETVGVNYWYDMKFDGPHWSYFHFLQQLGRTNHRQMPRKKPF
;
A
#
# COMPACT_ATOMS: atom_id res chain seq x y z
N MET A 1 6.88 -24.47 -42.38
CA MET A 1 6.59 -23.81 -41.09
C MET A 1 7.83 -23.01 -40.69
N LEU A 2 7.79 -21.69 -40.90
CA LEU A 2 8.79 -20.78 -40.33
C LEU A 2 8.44 -20.62 -38.86
N THR A 3 9.19 -21.29 -37.99
CA THR A 3 9.20 -20.99 -36.56
C THR A 3 9.77 -19.58 -36.41
N LEU A 4 8.89 -18.59 -36.29
CA LEU A 4 9.27 -17.27 -35.81
C LEU A 4 9.93 -17.46 -34.44
N ARG A 5 11.27 -17.45 -34.40
CA ARG A 5 11.98 -17.25 -33.14
C ARG A 5 11.57 -15.86 -32.68
N MET A 6 10.67 -15.79 -31.68
CA MET A 6 10.41 -14.54 -30.98
C MET A 6 11.76 -14.05 -30.48
N THR A 7 12.28 -13.00 -31.10
CA THR A 7 13.53 -12.37 -30.68
C THR A 7 13.15 -11.59 -29.44
N THR A 8 13.49 -12.12 -28.27
CA THR A 8 13.18 -11.45 -27.01
C THR A 8 14.04 -10.20 -26.92
N PHE A 9 13.42 -9.02 -27.01
CA PHE A 9 14.10 -7.72 -26.93
C PHE A 9 14.43 -7.41 -25.47
N TYR A 10 15.72 -7.35 -25.13
CA TYR A 10 16.21 -6.92 -23.81
C TYR A 10 17.26 -5.82 -23.99
N ALA A 11 17.32 -4.90 -23.04
CA ALA A 11 18.39 -3.89 -23.00
C ALA A 11 19.65 -4.48 -22.35
N ASP A 12 20.83 -4.19 -22.91
CA ASP A 12 22.10 -4.52 -22.26
C ASP A 12 22.43 -3.53 -21.13
N GLU A 13 23.48 -3.83 -20.37
CA GLU A 13 23.86 -3.05 -19.18
C GLU A 13 24.24 -1.60 -19.51
N ASP A 14 24.88 -1.37 -20.65
CA ASP A 14 25.27 -0.04 -21.11
C ASP A 14 24.03 0.78 -21.47
N THR A 15 23.07 0.18 -22.17
CA THR A 15 21.78 0.79 -22.51
C THR A 15 20.98 1.13 -21.25
N LEU A 16 20.91 0.21 -20.29
CA LEU A 16 20.22 0.44 -19.01
C LEU A 16 20.88 1.57 -18.21
N SER A 17 22.21 1.64 -18.22
CA SER A 17 22.97 2.68 -17.50
C SER A 17 22.82 4.05 -18.16
N GLY A 18 22.87 4.12 -19.49
CA GLY A 18 22.59 5.35 -20.24
C GLY A 18 21.16 5.84 -19.99
N PHE A 19 20.18 4.94 -20.06
CA PHE A 19 18.78 5.30 -19.81
C PHE A 19 18.54 5.76 -18.36
N SER A 20 19.17 5.10 -17.38
CA SER A 20 19.16 5.55 -15.98
C SER A 20 19.69 6.98 -15.85
N SER A 21 20.84 7.28 -16.46
CA SER A 21 21.41 8.64 -16.47
C SER A 21 20.46 9.67 -17.09
N ASP A 22 19.76 9.32 -18.16
CA ASP A 22 18.79 10.21 -18.82
C ASP A 22 17.58 10.52 -17.91
N ILE A 23 17.04 9.51 -17.22
CA ILE A 23 15.95 9.69 -16.25
C ILE A 23 16.39 10.65 -15.14
N GLY A 24 17.59 10.43 -14.60
CA GLY A 24 18.21 11.28 -13.59
C GLY A 24 18.25 12.75 -14.03
N GLY A 25 18.74 13.01 -15.24
CA GLY A 25 18.86 14.36 -15.78
C GLY A 25 17.53 15.06 -16.09
N LEU A 26 16.47 14.30 -16.43
CA LEU A 26 15.19 14.85 -16.87
C LEU A 26 14.19 15.08 -15.73
N TRP A 27 14.03 14.11 -14.83
CA TRP A 27 12.98 14.16 -13.79
C TRP A 27 13.51 14.43 -12.38
N CYS A 28 14.78 14.14 -12.12
CA CYS A 28 15.30 14.13 -10.75
C CYS A 28 15.87 15.50 -10.38
N ARG A 29 14.95 16.45 -10.21
CA ARG A 29 15.21 17.81 -9.73
C ARG A 29 14.66 18.01 -8.31
N PRO A 30 15.16 19.00 -7.55
CA PRO A 30 14.54 19.38 -6.29
C PRO A 30 13.04 19.64 -6.47
N ILE A 31 12.23 19.24 -5.48
CA ILE A 31 10.79 19.50 -5.50
C ILE A 31 10.55 20.99 -5.30
N ASP A 32 9.92 21.63 -6.29
CA ASP A 32 9.52 23.02 -6.17
C ASP A 32 8.46 23.18 -5.07
N VAL A 33 8.53 24.30 -4.35
CA VAL A 33 7.54 24.68 -3.35
C VAL A 33 6.94 26.02 -3.77
N LEU A 34 5.67 25.99 -4.14
CA LEU A 34 4.87 27.15 -4.52
C LEU A 34 4.20 27.72 -3.27
N ASP A 35 4.24 29.04 -3.10
CA ASP A 35 3.64 29.71 -1.94
C ASP A 35 2.09 29.77 -2.03
N GLU A 36 1.52 29.65 -3.23
CA GLU A 36 0.09 29.66 -3.50
C GLU A 36 -0.26 28.79 -4.72
N PRO A 37 -1.55 28.44 -4.93
CA PRO A 37 -1.99 27.76 -6.14
C PRO A 37 -1.56 28.50 -7.41
N PRO A 38 -0.90 27.82 -8.36
CA PRO A 38 -0.48 28.44 -9.61
C PRO A 38 -1.67 28.74 -10.53
N ASP A 39 -1.46 29.64 -11.49
CA ASP A 39 -2.30 29.76 -12.68
C ASP A 39 -2.32 28.43 -13.46
N SER A 40 -3.46 28.10 -14.08
CA SER A 40 -3.66 26.82 -14.77
C SER A 40 -2.69 26.59 -15.93
N PHE A 41 -2.33 27.64 -16.69
CA PHE A 41 -1.36 27.53 -17.78
C PHE A 41 0.05 27.29 -17.25
N VAL A 42 0.43 27.98 -16.17
CA VAL A 42 1.72 27.76 -15.48
C VAL A 42 1.78 26.34 -14.94
N PHE A 43 0.72 25.88 -14.28
CA PHE A 43 0.64 24.53 -13.73
C PHE A 43 0.78 23.46 -14.82
N LEU A 44 0.04 23.63 -15.93
CA LEU A 44 0.12 22.75 -17.08
C LEU A 44 1.53 22.70 -17.67
N ARG A 45 2.13 23.85 -17.95
CA ARG A 45 3.42 23.97 -18.63
C ARG A 45 4.57 23.43 -17.79
N ASP A 46 4.60 23.76 -16.51
CA ASP A 46 5.79 23.56 -15.66
C ASP A 46 5.75 22.27 -14.84
N TYR A 47 4.56 21.70 -14.61
CA TYR A 47 4.36 20.52 -13.76
C TYR A 47 3.59 19.39 -14.46
N VAL A 48 2.40 19.63 -15.00
CA VAL A 48 1.54 18.55 -15.54
C VAL A 48 2.10 17.95 -16.83
N HIS A 49 2.43 18.79 -17.82
CA HIS A 49 2.98 18.34 -19.09
C HIS A 49 4.36 17.66 -18.96
N PRO A 50 5.34 18.24 -18.24
CA PRO A 50 6.63 17.57 -18.03
C PRO A 50 6.57 16.43 -17.01
N LYS A 51 5.43 16.25 -16.33
CA LYS A 51 5.18 15.23 -15.30
C LYS A 51 6.16 15.37 -14.14
N VAL A 52 6.15 16.53 -13.48
CA VAL A 52 7.01 16.79 -12.33
C VAL A 52 6.18 17.16 -11.10
N PRO A 53 6.41 16.51 -9.95
CA PRO A 53 5.76 16.85 -8.69
C PRO A 53 6.19 18.22 -8.17
N CYS A 54 5.29 18.85 -7.40
CA CYS A 54 5.56 20.08 -6.65
C CYS A 54 4.72 20.12 -5.37
N ILE A 55 5.18 20.90 -4.40
CA ILE A 55 4.40 21.26 -3.22
C ILE A 55 3.73 22.61 -3.46
N ILE A 56 2.45 22.72 -3.10
CA ILE A 56 1.64 23.93 -3.19
C ILE A 56 1.18 24.27 -1.77
N ARG A 57 1.61 25.42 -1.24
CA ARG A 57 1.16 25.97 0.03
C ARG A 57 -0.12 26.75 -0.17
N ASN A 58 -0.84 26.99 0.94
CA ASN A 58 -2.06 27.79 0.94
C ASN A 58 -3.13 27.31 -0.06
N ALA A 59 -3.10 26.02 -0.40
CA ALA A 59 -3.96 25.46 -1.44
C ALA A 59 -5.44 25.39 -1.04
N ILE A 60 -5.70 25.29 0.27
CA ILE A 60 -7.04 25.34 0.86
C ILE A 60 -7.05 26.46 1.90
N PRO A 61 -7.41 27.70 1.52
CA PRO A 61 -7.50 28.81 2.46
C PRO A 61 -8.65 28.59 3.46
N PRO A 62 -8.58 29.17 4.67
CA PRO A 62 -9.57 28.95 5.73
C PRO A 62 -10.95 29.49 5.37
N SER A 63 -11.02 30.47 4.46
CA SER A 63 -12.28 31.01 3.95
C SER A 63 -13.07 30.02 3.09
N LEU A 64 -12.41 29.00 2.52
CA LEU A 64 -13.05 27.88 1.83
C LEU A 64 -13.46 26.75 2.78
N SER A 65 -12.92 26.72 4.01
CA SER A 65 -13.38 25.84 5.10
C SER A 65 -14.39 26.57 5.98
N PHE A 66 -15.69 26.47 5.68
CA PHE A 66 -16.71 27.03 6.56
C PHE A 66 -16.70 26.29 7.91
N THR A 67 -16.06 26.87 8.93
CA THR A 67 -16.17 26.35 10.31
C THR A 67 -17.15 27.22 11.10
N HIS A 68 -18.30 26.64 11.45
CA HIS A 68 -19.08 27.05 12.60
C HIS A 68 -18.43 26.42 13.85
N SER A 69 -17.26 26.92 14.26
CA SER A 69 -16.75 26.60 15.59
C SER A 69 -17.58 27.36 16.64
N ARG A 70 -18.13 26.63 17.62
CA ARG A 70 -18.89 27.18 18.77
C ARG A 70 -18.00 27.84 19.83
N SER A 71 -16.72 28.05 19.55
CA SER A 71 -15.81 28.81 20.41
C SER A 71 -15.70 30.25 19.91
N PRO A 72 -15.77 31.27 20.78
CA PRO A 72 -15.65 32.66 20.33
C PRO A 72 -14.29 32.87 19.67
N PRO A 73 -14.23 33.53 18.49
CA PRO A 73 -12.97 33.75 17.80
C PRO A 73 -12.07 34.62 18.67
N SER A 74 -10.89 34.10 19.01
CA SER A 74 -9.79 34.93 19.47
C SER A 74 -9.42 35.91 18.35
N LYS A 75 -9.11 37.17 18.69
CA LYS A 75 -8.98 38.30 17.76
C LYS A 75 -7.79 38.25 16.77
N ASN A 76 -7.27 37.06 16.44
CA ASN A 76 -6.09 36.87 15.58
C ASN A 76 -6.37 35.89 14.42
N HIS A 77 -7.48 36.02 13.69
CA HIS A 77 -7.67 35.29 12.42
C HIS A 77 -7.00 36.06 11.28
N GLU A 78 -5.67 36.05 11.28
CA GLU A 78 -4.83 36.35 10.11
C GLU A 78 -4.05 35.07 9.78
N GLU A 79 -4.11 34.65 8.52
CA GLU A 79 -3.20 33.71 7.85
C GLU A 79 -3.06 32.28 8.43
N GLY A 80 -3.73 31.30 7.82
CA GLY A 80 -3.47 29.88 8.05
C GLY A 80 -3.97 29.03 6.88
N SER A 81 -3.51 27.79 6.73
CA SER A 81 -4.11 26.81 5.82
C SER A 81 -5.16 25.97 6.55
N MET A 82 -6.11 25.34 5.84
CA MET A 82 -7.13 24.47 6.46
C MET A 82 -6.49 23.34 7.26
N THR A 83 -6.97 23.14 8.50
CA THR A 83 -6.52 22.06 9.38
C THR A 83 -7.69 21.18 9.80
N LEU A 84 -7.46 19.88 9.93
CA LEU A 84 -8.47 18.94 10.42
C LEU A 84 -7.79 17.74 11.09
N THR A 85 -8.11 17.50 12.36
CA THR A 85 -7.65 16.34 13.13
C THR A 85 -8.72 15.24 13.18
N LEU A 86 -8.34 14.04 13.66
CA LEU A 86 -9.31 12.97 13.90
C LEU A 86 -10.37 13.37 14.95
N ASP A 87 -9.99 14.14 15.96
CA ASP A 87 -10.94 14.62 16.97
C ASP A 87 -11.91 15.64 16.38
N ASP A 88 -11.44 16.53 15.50
CA ASP A 88 -12.34 17.45 14.78
C ASP A 88 -13.35 16.66 13.91
N ILE A 89 -12.92 15.61 13.20
CA ILE A 89 -13.83 14.75 12.42
C ILE A 89 -14.89 14.13 13.32
N ILE A 90 -14.49 13.59 14.47
CA ILE A 90 -15.40 13.01 15.47
C ILE A 90 -16.39 14.05 15.98
N ASP A 91 -15.95 15.29 16.22
CA ASP A 91 -16.83 16.38 16.67
C ASP A 91 -17.86 16.77 15.60
N HIS A 92 -17.53 16.64 14.31
CA HIS A 92 -18.46 16.92 13.21
C HIS A 92 -19.51 15.82 13.01
N ILE A 93 -19.12 14.54 13.06
CA ILE A 93 -20.01 13.43 12.64
C ILE A 93 -20.36 12.42 13.73
N GLY A 94 -19.79 12.57 14.92
CA GLY A 94 -20.07 11.75 16.11
C GLY A 94 -19.18 10.51 16.24
N GLU A 95 -18.84 10.17 17.48
CA GLU A 95 -17.91 9.07 17.80
C GLU A 95 -18.46 7.66 17.47
N SER A 96 -19.78 7.52 17.34
CA SER A 96 -20.46 6.27 17.00
C SER A 96 -20.56 6.03 15.48
N PHE A 97 -20.15 7.01 14.65
CA PHE A 97 -20.11 6.86 13.21
C PHE A 97 -19.22 5.68 12.81
N LYS A 98 -19.70 4.85 11.90
CA LYS A 98 -19.02 3.62 11.47
C LYS A 98 -18.22 3.85 10.21
N ILE A 99 -17.02 3.29 10.17
CA ILE A 99 -16.10 3.33 9.04
C ILE A 99 -15.49 1.95 8.81
N THR A 100 -15.15 1.67 7.57
CA THR A 100 -14.39 0.49 7.15
C THR A 100 -12.90 0.84 7.22
N VAL A 101 -12.16 0.08 8.01
CA VAL A 101 -10.75 0.36 8.33
C VAL A 101 -9.90 -0.81 7.90
N ASP A 102 -8.74 -0.51 7.33
CA ASP A 102 -7.72 -1.50 7.00
C ASP A 102 -6.95 -1.88 8.27
N VAL A 103 -6.93 -3.17 8.56
CA VAL A 103 -6.31 -3.74 9.76
C VAL A 103 -5.23 -4.72 9.34
N THR A 104 -4.02 -4.53 9.86
CA THR A 104 -2.86 -5.35 9.51
C THR A 104 -2.05 -5.72 10.75
N PRO A 105 -1.25 -6.80 10.70
CA PRO A 105 -0.36 -7.14 11.81
C PRO A 105 0.80 -6.15 12.01
N ASP A 106 1.26 -5.52 10.94
CA ASP A 106 2.54 -4.82 10.87
C ASP A 106 2.46 -3.46 10.14
N GLY A 107 1.27 -3.02 9.75
CA GLY A 107 1.03 -1.74 9.08
C GLY A 107 1.16 -1.74 7.57
N HIS A 108 1.54 -2.87 6.97
CA HIS A 108 1.88 -2.95 5.56
C HIS A 108 0.82 -3.78 4.81
N GLY A 109 -0.34 -3.19 4.58
CA GLY A 109 -1.34 -3.71 3.64
C GLY A 109 -0.90 -3.48 2.19
N ASP A 110 -1.58 -4.15 1.24
CA ASP A 110 -1.34 -4.03 -0.20
C ASP A 110 0.15 -4.07 -0.54
N ALA A 111 0.79 -5.17 -0.19
CA ALA A 111 2.23 -5.33 -0.35
C ALA A 111 2.59 -6.78 -0.63
N VAL A 112 3.71 -6.98 -1.32
CA VAL A 112 4.24 -8.33 -1.55
C VAL A 112 4.75 -8.90 -0.22
N ARG A 113 4.34 -10.14 0.08
CA ARG A 113 4.73 -10.93 1.26
C ARG A 113 5.22 -12.30 0.86
N THR A 114 6.19 -12.81 1.61
CA THR A 114 6.44 -14.24 1.65
C THR A 114 5.45 -14.90 2.62
N VAL A 115 4.70 -15.89 2.14
CA VAL A 115 3.66 -16.62 2.89
C VAL A 115 4.08 -18.08 3.00
N ALA A 116 3.89 -18.69 4.17
CA ALA A 116 4.20 -20.09 4.40
C ALA A 116 3.03 -20.98 3.94
N CYS A 117 3.30 -21.88 2.98
CA CYS A 117 2.36 -22.87 2.48
C CYS A 117 2.59 -24.19 3.23
N LEU A 118 1.57 -24.64 3.96
CA LEU A 118 1.59 -25.95 4.61
C LEU A 118 1.32 -27.05 3.59
N VAL A 119 2.24 -27.98 3.44
CA VAL A 119 2.02 -29.21 2.69
C VAL A 119 1.45 -30.24 3.66
N GLU A 120 0.15 -30.54 3.58
CA GLU A 120 -0.42 -31.64 4.35
C GLU A 120 0.19 -32.98 3.87
N SER A 121 0.66 -33.77 4.82
CA SER A 121 1.03 -35.17 4.60
C SER A 121 -0.24 -35.96 4.27
N THR A 122 -0.62 -36.04 3.00
CA THR A 122 -1.58 -37.06 2.56
C THR A 122 -0.82 -38.38 2.47
N LYS A 123 -1.11 -39.31 3.39
CA LYS A 123 -0.78 -40.72 3.18
C LYS A 123 -1.69 -41.24 2.08
N THR A 124 -1.30 -41.11 0.81
CA THR A 124 -1.96 -41.77 -0.30
C THR A 124 -1.14 -42.98 -0.74
N ASN A 125 -1.69 -44.17 -0.49
CA ASN A 125 -1.30 -45.37 -1.22
C ASN A 125 -1.66 -45.16 -2.70
N GLY A 126 -0.65 -44.96 -3.54
CA GLY A 126 -0.75 -45.17 -4.98
C GLY A 126 -1.19 -43.97 -5.81
N LEU A 127 -0.23 -43.43 -6.55
CA LEU A 127 -0.33 -42.78 -7.87
C LEU A 127 -1.35 -41.65 -8.05
N ALA A 128 -0.87 -40.40 -7.96
CA ALA A 128 -1.32 -39.31 -8.83
C ALA A 128 -0.22 -38.24 -8.98
N GLU A 129 0.16 -37.94 -10.21
CA GLU A 129 0.98 -36.79 -10.59
C GLU A 129 0.17 -35.50 -10.43
N VAL A 130 0.73 -34.51 -9.74
CA VAL A 130 0.31 -33.11 -9.76
C VAL A 130 1.58 -32.25 -9.80
N GLU A 131 1.64 -31.31 -10.75
CA GLU A 131 2.74 -30.35 -10.96
C GLU A 131 2.83 -29.29 -9.84
N GLY A 132 3.08 -29.72 -8.61
CA GLY A 132 3.57 -28.90 -7.52
C GLY A 132 4.78 -29.62 -6.93
N ARG A 133 5.95 -28.97 -6.88
CA ARG A 133 7.20 -29.59 -6.40
C ARG A 133 7.05 -29.99 -4.93
N VAL A 134 6.63 -31.23 -4.68
CA VAL A 134 6.73 -31.87 -3.38
C VAL A 134 8.20 -32.22 -3.16
N LEU A 135 8.85 -31.51 -2.26
CA LEU A 135 10.22 -31.79 -1.87
C LEU A 135 10.19 -32.50 -0.51
N PHE A 136 10.28 -33.82 -0.49
CA PHE A 136 10.52 -34.56 0.75
C PHE A 136 12.02 -34.50 1.11
N SER A 137 12.34 -34.41 2.40
CA SER A 137 13.65 -34.82 2.90
C SER A 137 13.64 -36.36 3.11
N PRO A 138 14.78 -37.06 3.01
CA PRO A 138 14.86 -38.53 3.12
C PRO A 138 14.34 -39.11 4.45
N ASP A 139 14.11 -38.25 5.43
CA ASP A 139 13.82 -38.49 6.85
C ASP A 139 12.36 -38.19 7.23
N GLY A 140 11.49 -37.84 6.27
CA GLY A 140 10.03 -37.81 6.48
C GLY A 140 9.49 -36.62 7.27
N GLN A 141 10.24 -35.51 7.35
CA GLN A 141 9.76 -34.27 7.96
C GLN A 141 8.92 -33.44 6.96
N LEU A 142 7.88 -32.75 7.48
CA LEU A 142 7.09 -31.78 6.73
C LEU A 142 8.03 -30.71 6.16
N LYS A 143 8.04 -30.54 4.83
CA LYS A 143 8.80 -29.45 4.22
C LYS A 143 7.91 -28.23 4.08
N GLU A 144 8.25 -27.20 4.84
CA GLU A 144 7.69 -25.86 4.64
C GLU A 144 8.05 -25.37 3.23
N SER A 145 7.06 -24.89 2.51
CA SER A 145 7.24 -24.22 1.22
C SER A 145 6.76 -22.78 1.35
N PHE A 146 7.40 -21.87 0.63
CA PHE A 146 7.07 -20.45 0.70
C PHE A 146 6.61 -19.93 -0.65
N GLN A 147 5.64 -19.03 -0.65
CA GLN A 147 5.11 -18.38 -1.85
C GLN A 147 5.12 -16.86 -1.68
N LYS A 148 5.52 -16.13 -2.72
CA LYS A 148 5.33 -14.68 -2.78
C LYS A 148 3.88 -14.39 -3.19
N MET A 149 3.19 -13.57 -2.40
CA MET A 149 1.80 -13.17 -2.62
C MET A 149 1.65 -11.67 -2.48
N PHE A 150 0.74 -11.05 -3.23
CA PHE A 150 0.26 -9.70 -2.93
C PHE A 150 -0.81 -9.82 -1.85
N VAL A 151 -0.55 -9.23 -0.67
CA VAL A 151 -1.44 -9.41 0.49
C VAL A 151 -2.11 -8.09 0.84
N LYS A 152 -3.44 -8.09 0.75
CA LYS A 152 -4.34 -7.00 1.13
C LYS A 152 -4.56 -6.96 2.65
N PRO A 153 -4.91 -5.80 3.22
CA PRO A 153 -5.31 -5.70 4.62
C PRO A 153 -6.57 -6.52 4.93
N HIS A 154 -6.82 -6.73 6.22
CA HIS A 154 -8.12 -7.17 6.72
C HIS A 154 -9.03 -5.94 6.83
N GLU A 155 -10.11 -5.87 6.06
CA GLU A 155 -11.10 -4.81 6.22
C GLU A 155 -12.01 -5.11 7.42
N GLN A 156 -12.16 -4.13 8.32
CA GLN A 156 -13.03 -4.24 9.48
C GLN A 156 -13.87 -2.98 9.67
N GLU A 157 -15.20 -3.15 9.76
CA GLU A 157 -16.09 -2.08 10.18
C GLU A 157 -15.94 -1.82 11.68
N MET A 158 -15.71 -0.57 12.06
CA MET A 158 -15.62 -0.13 13.46
C MET A 158 -16.12 1.30 13.63
N THR A 159 -16.41 1.71 14.87
CA THR A 159 -16.78 3.11 15.14
C THR A 159 -15.55 4.02 15.13
N LEU A 160 -15.73 5.31 14.89
CA LEU A 160 -14.65 6.29 15.04
C LEU A 160 -14.05 6.28 16.45
N ALA A 161 -14.86 6.07 17.49
CA ALA A 161 -14.39 5.91 18.86
C ALA A 161 -13.41 4.73 19.00
N GLU A 162 -13.77 3.58 18.42
CA GLU A 162 -12.94 2.39 18.44
C GLU A 162 -11.66 2.58 17.61
N PHE A 163 -11.78 3.13 16.40
CA PHE A 163 -10.66 3.46 15.54
C PHE A 163 -9.65 4.39 16.24
N ARG A 164 -10.13 5.51 16.81
CA ARG A 164 -9.29 6.47 17.56
C ARG A 164 -8.55 5.78 18.72
N ARG A 165 -9.25 4.92 19.47
CA ARG A 165 -8.66 4.17 20.58
C ARG A 165 -7.57 3.21 20.11
N LEU A 166 -7.78 2.50 19.00
CA LEU A 166 -6.80 1.59 18.42
C LEU A 166 -5.59 2.34 17.85
N LEU A 167 -5.83 3.42 17.11
CA LEU A 167 -4.81 4.26 16.49
C LEU A 167 -3.85 4.86 17.52
N ARG A 168 -4.38 5.36 18.64
CA ARG A 168 -3.62 6.00 19.74
C ARG A 168 -3.14 5.03 20.82
N SER A 169 -3.27 3.72 20.60
CA SER A 169 -2.76 2.74 21.56
C SER A 169 -1.22 2.74 21.59
N ASP A 170 -0.64 2.76 22.80
CA ASP A 170 0.81 2.95 23.03
C ASP A 170 1.69 1.98 22.22
N PRO A 171 2.63 2.50 21.40
CA PRO A 171 3.54 1.69 20.57
C PRO A 171 4.72 1.06 21.33
N THR A 172 5.07 1.52 22.54
CA THR A 172 6.23 1.01 23.31
C THR A 172 6.10 -0.47 23.70
N ASP A 173 4.90 -1.00 23.59
CA ASP A 173 4.60 -2.40 23.82
C ASP A 173 4.89 -3.30 22.60
N TYR A 174 4.90 -2.74 21.40
CA TYR A 174 5.17 -3.44 20.15
C TYR A 174 6.67 -3.77 20.01
N ASP A 175 7.56 -2.79 20.07
CA ASP A 175 9.01 -2.98 19.86
C ASP A 175 9.69 -3.89 20.89
N LYS A 176 9.27 -3.78 22.16
CA LYS A 176 9.76 -4.66 23.23
C LYS A 176 9.34 -6.11 23.00
N ARG A 177 8.17 -6.32 22.39
CA ARG A 177 7.58 -7.64 22.18
C ARG A 177 7.94 -8.28 20.86
N VAL A 178 8.09 -7.53 19.75
CA VAL A 178 8.68 -8.02 18.50
C VAL A 178 10.09 -8.58 18.77
N ARG A 179 10.92 -7.85 19.55
CA ARG A 179 12.22 -8.36 20.00
C ARG A 179 12.12 -9.57 20.92
N SER A 180 11.06 -9.70 21.72
CA SER A 180 10.84 -10.87 22.58
C SER A 180 10.33 -12.09 21.81
N ASP A 181 9.52 -11.85 20.77
CA ASP A 181 8.98 -12.86 19.88
C ASP A 181 10.11 -13.38 19.00
N LEU A 182 10.92 -12.49 18.38
CA LEU A 182 12.19 -12.80 17.68
C LEU A 182 13.14 -13.66 18.52
N LYS A 183 13.23 -13.42 19.84
CA LYS A 183 14.02 -14.22 20.79
C LYS A 183 13.37 -15.54 21.21
N ARG A 184 12.06 -15.69 21.06
CA ARG A 184 11.30 -16.93 21.30
C ARG A 184 11.20 -17.81 20.04
N LEU A 185 11.74 -17.38 18.90
CA LEU A 185 11.69 -18.03 17.57
C LEU A 185 12.58 -19.26 17.39
N ASP A 186 13.36 -19.68 18.39
CA ASP A 186 14.19 -20.91 18.32
C ASP A 186 13.38 -22.23 18.35
N LYS A 187 12.11 -22.24 17.89
CA LYS A 187 11.29 -23.45 17.74
C LYS A 187 10.71 -23.57 16.32
N PRO A 188 10.81 -24.75 15.68
CA PRO A 188 10.48 -24.94 14.28
C PRO A 188 8.96 -24.90 14.05
N GLY A 189 8.51 -24.25 12.98
CA GLY A 189 7.19 -24.50 12.40
C GLY A 189 6.54 -23.39 11.59
N PHE A 190 6.76 -22.10 11.89
CA PHE A 190 6.00 -21.01 11.23
C PHE A 190 6.65 -19.63 11.20
N ALA A 191 7.83 -19.44 11.79
CA ALA A 191 8.24 -18.11 12.21
C ALA A 191 9.65 -17.75 11.71
N GLY A 192 9.67 -17.10 10.55
CA GLY A 192 10.84 -16.47 9.96
C GLY A 192 10.51 -15.06 9.47
N LEU A 193 11.55 -14.29 9.14
CA LEU A 193 11.40 -13.02 8.46
C LEU A 193 11.57 -13.21 6.95
N ASP A 194 10.82 -12.47 6.15
CA ASP A 194 11.00 -12.42 4.71
C ASP A 194 12.19 -11.52 4.31
N SER A 195 12.45 -11.43 3.00
CA SER A 195 13.53 -10.60 2.45
C SER A 195 13.42 -9.11 2.80
N ASN A 196 12.24 -8.63 3.20
CA ASN A 196 12.00 -7.25 3.63
C ASN A 196 11.97 -7.12 5.16
N GLU A 197 12.45 -8.13 5.91
CA GLU A 197 12.38 -8.25 7.38
C GLU A 197 10.96 -8.24 7.96
N ARG A 198 9.97 -8.70 7.19
CA ARG A 198 8.58 -8.80 7.66
C ARG A 198 8.27 -10.21 8.12
N MET A 199 7.39 -10.35 9.13
CA MET A 199 6.98 -11.67 9.60
C MET A 199 6.31 -12.48 8.48
N ILE A 200 6.70 -13.74 8.36
CA ILE A 200 6.03 -14.70 7.49
C ILE A 200 4.80 -15.26 8.22
N TYR A 201 3.66 -15.26 7.53
CA TYR A 201 2.39 -15.77 8.05
C TYR A 201 1.97 -17.05 7.30
N PRO A 202 1.25 -17.96 7.96
CA PRO A 202 0.72 -19.15 7.30
C PRO A 202 -0.39 -18.80 6.32
N MET A 203 -0.40 -19.48 5.19
CA MET A 203 -1.56 -19.55 4.30
C MET A 203 -2.63 -20.42 4.94
N MET A 204 -3.89 -19.99 4.88
CA MET A 204 -5.04 -20.72 5.42
C MET A 204 -6.18 -20.69 4.41
N MET A 205 -6.76 -21.87 4.12
CA MET A 205 -7.92 -21.93 3.24
C MET A 205 -9.14 -21.32 3.93
N LYS A 206 -10.02 -20.68 3.14
CA LYS A 206 -11.20 -19.99 3.66
C LYS A 206 -12.10 -20.91 4.51
N SER A 207 -12.30 -22.15 4.07
CA SER A 207 -13.07 -23.17 4.81
C SER A 207 -12.45 -23.53 6.17
N GLU A 208 -11.12 -23.57 6.26
CA GLU A 208 -10.41 -23.82 7.52
C GLU A 208 -10.57 -22.63 8.48
N LEU A 209 -10.46 -21.40 7.96
CA LEU A 209 -10.68 -20.19 8.73
C LEU A 209 -12.10 -20.14 9.29
N GLU A 210 -13.10 -20.38 8.45
CA GLU A 210 -14.51 -20.41 8.84
C GLU A 210 -14.78 -21.47 9.91
N ALA A 211 -14.21 -22.67 9.75
CA ALA A 211 -14.34 -23.74 10.74
C ALA A 211 -13.74 -23.35 12.11
N LYS A 212 -12.59 -22.68 12.12
CA LYS A 212 -11.97 -22.15 13.35
C LYS A 212 -12.80 -21.02 13.96
N GLN A 213 -13.36 -20.12 13.15
CA GLN A 213 -14.21 -19.02 13.62
C GLN A 213 -15.55 -19.50 14.20
N LEU A 214 -16.15 -20.54 13.63
CA LEU A 214 -17.41 -21.11 14.12
C LEU A 214 -17.27 -21.76 15.49
N HIS A 215 -16.16 -22.48 15.74
CA HIS A 215 -15.86 -23.03 17.08
C HIS A 215 -15.66 -21.93 18.14
N MET A 216 -15.35 -20.70 17.73
CA MET A 216 -15.05 -19.59 18.65
C MET A 216 -16.27 -18.85 19.20
N HIS A 217 -17.39 -18.75 18.47
CA HIS A 217 -18.59 -18.02 18.93
C HIS A 217 -19.22 -18.57 20.23
N GLN A 218 -18.81 -19.75 20.69
CA GLN A 218 -19.29 -20.39 21.92
C GLN A 218 -18.49 -20.02 23.18
N ARG A 219 -17.36 -19.29 23.07
CA ARG A 219 -16.53 -18.86 24.22
C ARG A 219 -16.50 -17.32 24.29
N ARG A 220 -17.01 -16.72 25.37
CA ARG A 220 -17.00 -15.25 25.59
C ARG A 220 -15.56 -14.72 25.49
N ILE A 221 -15.35 -13.72 24.64
CA ILE A 221 -14.04 -13.15 24.32
C ILE A 221 -13.79 -11.89 25.16
N ASP A 222 -12.56 -11.77 25.66
CA ASP A 222 -11.98 -10.54 26.20
C ASP A 222 -11.16 -9.86 25.10
N SER A 223 -11.61 -8.69 24.64
CA SER A 223 -10.99 -7.91 23.56
C SER A 223 -9.60 -7.36 23.92
N SER A 224 -9.15 -7.50 25.17
CA SER A 224 -7.81 -7.12 25.61
C SER A 224 -6.69 -8.07 25.13
N GLN A 225 -7.03 -9.21 24.52
CA GLN A 225 -6.07 -10.25 24.11
C GLN A 225 -5.67 -10.21 22.62
N ILE A 226 -6.21 -9.25 21.85
CA ILE A 226 -5.80 -9.04 20.45
C ILE A 226 -4.38 -8.46 20.43
N ARG A 227 -3.45 -9.13 19.73
CA ARG A 227 -2.16 -8.55 19.36
C ARG A 227 -2.43 -7.23 18.63
N ARG A 228 -2.07 -6.09 19.23
CA ARG A 228 -2.54 -4.75 18.81
C ARG A 228 -2.28 -4.52 17.31
N PRO A 229 -3.32 -4.56 16.45
CA PRO A 229 -3.13 -4.36 15.03
C PRO A 229 -2.69 -2.94 14.72
N VAL A 230 -2.16 -2.75 13.52
CA VAL A 230 -2.04 -1.43 12.92
C VAL A 230 -3.32 -1.16 12.14
N VAL A 231 -3.98 -0.06 12.46
CA VAL A 231 -5.21 0.41 11.80
C VAL A 231 -4.89 1.57 10.89
N TYR A 232 -5.51 1.60 9.70
CA TYR A 232 -5.34 2.66 8.72
C TYR A 232 -6.66 2.90 8.00
N TYR A 233 -7.15 4.13 7.96
CA TYR A 233 -8.28 4.50 7.13
C TYR A 233 -7.76 4.91 5.74
N SER A 234 -7.94 4.03 4.75
CA SER A 234 -7.29 4.13 3.42
C SER A 234 -8.12 3.58 2.25
N ARG A 235 -9.46 3.62 2.36
CA ARG A 235 -10.40 2.94 1.45
C ARG A 235 -10.36 3.37 -0.03
N GLN A 236 -9.77 4.52 -0.37
CA GLN A 236 -9.42 4.98 -1.75
C GLN A 236 -10.53 5.01 -2.84
N ASN A 237 -11.76 4.63 -2.53
CA ASN A 237 -12.89 4.53 -3.46
C ASN A 237 -13.90 5.66 -3.24
N ASP A 238 -13.48 6.90 -3.47
CA ASP A 238 -14.27 8.10 -3.25
C ASP A 238 -14.87 8.16 -1.84
N CYS A 239 -14.07 7.70 -0.85
CA CYS A 239 -14.58 7.41 0.48
C CYS A 239 -15.10 8.67 1.20
N LEU A 240 -14.57 9.86 0.86
CA LEU A 240 -15.03 11.10 1.47
C LEU A 240 -16.44 11.47 1.02
N ARG A 241 -16.77 11.30 -0.26
CA ARG A 241 -18.12 11.61 -0.80
C ARG A 241 -19.12 10.47 -0.61
N THR A 242 -18.65 9.25 -0.34
CA THR A 242 -19.51 8.05 -0.16
C THR A 242 -19.66 7.66 1.31
N GLU A 243 -18.68 6.96 1.89
CA GLU A 243 -18.73 6.48 3.28
C GLU A 243 -18.77 7.62 4.29
N MET A 244 -17.95 8.66 4.10
CA MET A 244 -17.86 9.84 4.97
C MET A 244 -18.69 11.02 4.44
N ALA A 245 -19.77 10.74 3.70
CA ALA A 245 -20.63 11.78 3.09
C ALA A 245 -21.16 12.80 4.11
N ALA A 246 -21.43 12.36 5.34
CA ALA A 246 -21.80 13.25 6.45
C ALA A 246 -20.75 14.34 6.70
N LEU A 247 -19.46 13.96 6.70
CA LEU A 247 -18.36 14.92 6.84
C LEU A 247 -18.23 15.80 5.60
N PHE A 248 -18.32 15.22 4.39
CA PHE A 248 -18.21 16.01 3.15
C PHE A 248 -19.30 17.07 3.04
N SER A 249 -20.54 16.74 3.44
CA SER A 249 -21.68 17.66 3.42
C SER A 249 -21.53 18.89 4.34
N THR A 250 -20.56 18.90 5.26
CA THR A 250 -20.25 20.07 6.09
C THR A 250 -19.64 21.23 5.30
N GLY A 251 -19.11 20.97 4.09
CA GLY A 251 -18.46 21.97 3.25
C GLY A 251 -17.06 22.36 3.72
N VAL A 252 -16.45 21.55 4.60
CA VAL A 252 -15.08 21.76 5.08
C VAL A 252 -14.04 21.56 3.97
N PHE A 253 -14.31 20.68 3.02
CA PHE A 253 -13.43 20.38 1.90
C PHE A 253 -13.95 21.03 0.61
N PRO A 254 -13.08 21.66 -0.19
CA PRO A 254 -13.43 22.04 -1.56
C PRO A 254 -13.90 20.81 -2.35
N SER A 255 -14.88 21.00 -3.23
CA SER A 255 -15.32 19.92 -4.14
C SER A 255 -14.29 19.62 -5.23
N THR A 256 -13.46 20.61 -5.57
CA THR A 256 -12.47 20.57 -6.65
C THR A 256 -11.52 21.79 -6.58
N PHE A 257 -10.54 21.86 -7.49
CA PHE A 257 -9.63 23.00 -7.68
C PHE A 257 -9.67 23.50 -9.12
N ALA A 258 -10.06 24.76 -9.34
CA ALA A 258 -10.23 25.33 -10.68
C ALA A 258 -8.94 25.32 -11.51
N PHE A 259 -7.80 25.69 -10.91
CA PHE A 259 -6.51 25.69 -11.60
C PHE A 259 -6.12 24.29 -12.11
N ALA A 260 -6.51 23.26 -11.36
CA ALA A 260 -6.19 21.87 -11.64
C ALA A 260 -7.10 21.31 -12.74
N GLU A 261 -8.42 21.52 -12.65
CA GLU A 261 -9.36 21.08 -13.69
C GLU A 261 -9.02 21.67 -15.06
N GLU A 262 -8.72 22.96 -15.11
CA GLU A 262 -8.36 23.63 -16.37
C GLU A 262 -7.03 23.10 -16.92
N ALA A 263 -6.02 22.91 -16.06
CA ALA A 263 -4.71 22.39 -16.47
C ALA A 263 -4.77 20.92 -16.92
N PHE A 264 -5.45 20.05 -16.16
CA PHE A 264 -5.61 18.66 -16.52
C PHE A 264 -6.50 18.51 -17.76
N GLY A 265 -7.48 19.42 -17.93
CA GLY A 265 -8.53 19.32 -18.92
C GLY A 265 -9.44 18.12 -18.67
N THR A 266 -9.50 17.65 -17.42
CA THR A 266 -10.40 16.64 -16.88
C THR A 266 -10.93 17.18 -15.55
N GLY A 267 -12.17 16.83 -15.21
CA GLY A 267 -12.85 17.37 -14.04
C GLY A 267 -14.36 17.13 -14.11
N PRO A 268 -15.07 17.09 -12.95
CA PRO A 268 -14.55 17.14 -11.57
C PRO A 268 -13.70 15.92 -11.19
N PRO A 269 -13.05 15.88 -10.01
CA PRO A 269 -12.28 14.71 -9.58
C PRO A 269 -13.17 13.47 -9.49
N ASP A 270 -12.64 12.35 -10.00
CA ASP A 270 -13.28 11.03 -9.98
C ASP A 270 -13.44 10.49 -8.57
N ALA A 271 -12.47 10.79 -7.70
CA ALA A 271 -12.53 10.43 -6.28
C ALA A 271 -11.94 11.51 -5.39
N VAL A 272 -12.55 11.67 -4.22
CA VAL A 272 -11.98 12.41 -3.09
C VAL A 272 -11.86 11.44 -1.92
N ASN A 273 -10.62 11.17 -1.47
CA ASN A 273 -10.38 10.20 -0.41
C ASN A 273 -9.79 10.85 0.83
N LEU A 274 -10.26 10.37 1.98
CA LEU A 274 -9.74 10.74 3.29
C LEU A 274 -8.81 9.63 3.80
N TRP A 275 -7.73 10.05 4.44
CA TRP A 275 -6.67 9.19 4.95
C TRP A 275 -6.41 9.50 6.42
N ILE A 276 -6.44 8.48 7.28
CA ILE A 276 -6.15 8.65 8.72
C ILE A 276 -5.29 7.49 9.19
N GLY A 277 -4.06 7.77 9.64
CA GLY A 277 -3.10 6.77 10.10
C GLY A 277 -2.04 7.37 11.02
N ASN A 278 -1.12 6.54 11.51
CA ASN A 278 0.02 6.95 12.34
C ASN A 278 1.33 6.38 11.77
N GLU A 279 2.47 6.60 12.42
CA GLU A 279 3.79 6.19 11.96
C GLU A 279 3.97 4.70 11.64
N ARG A 280 3.02 3.85 12.06
CA ARG A 280 3.04 2.41 11.79
C ARG A 280 2.40 2.04 10.44
N SER A 281 1.51 2.86 9.88
CA SER A 281 0.81 2.52 8.63
C SER A 281 1.67 2.88 7.41
N VAL A 282 1.84 1.94 6.49
CA VAL A 282 2.70 2.07 5.31
C VAL A 282 1.91 1.73 4.06
N SER A 283 1.94 2.63 3.07
CA SER A 283 1.52 2.34 1.70
C SER A 283 2.76 1.97 0.90
N SER A 284 2.85 0.70 0.50
CA SER A 284 4.01 0.20 -0.24
C SER A 284 4.10 0.85 -1.64
N THR A 285 5.24 0.71 -2.33
CA THR A 285 5.45 1.38 -3.61
C THR A 285 4.43 0.92 -4.66
N HIS A 286 3.66 1.87 -5.18
CA HIS A 286 2.68 1.64 -6.24
C HIS A 286 2.58 2.87 -7.13
N LYS A 287 1.70 2.82 -8.13
CA LYS A 287 1.39 3.95 -9.00
C LYS A 287 -0.09 4.00 -9.32
N ASP A 288 -0.59 5.21 -9.50
CA ASP A 288 -1.97 5.47 -9.89
C ASP A 288 -2.06 5.97 -11.34
N HIS A 289 -3.24 5.82 -11.92
CA HIS A 289 -3.58 6.39 -13.22
C HIS A 289 -4.30 7.73 -13.07
N TYR A 290 -3.99 8.47 -11.99
CA TYR A 290 -4.63 9.72 -11.66
C TYR A 290 -3.59 10.83 -11.51
N GLU A 291 -3.95 12.04 -11.93
CA GLU A 291 -3.31 13.25 -11.43
C GLU A 291 -3.79 13.45 -9.98
N ASN A 292 -2.86 13.39 -9.02
CA ASN A 292 -3.20 13.30 -7.61
C ASN A 292 -2.77 14.57 -6.87
N LEU A 293 -3.73 15.27 -6.28
CA LEU A 293 -3.49 16.38 -5.37
C LEU A 293 -3.69 15.91 -3.94
N PHE A 294 -2.60 15.70 -3.19
CA PHE A 294 -2.63 15.17 -1.83
C PHE A 294 -2.36 16.29 -0.81
N TYR A 295 -3.37 16.66 -0.03
CA TYR A 295 -3.30 17.69 1.00
C TYR A 295 -3.19 17.09 2.40
N VAL A 296 -2.28 17.61 3.23
CA VAL A 296 -2.13 17.17 4.63
C VAL A 296 -2.90 18.12 5.55
N CYS A 297 -4.01 17.65 6.11
CA CYS A 297 -4.87 18.41 7.02
C CYS A 297 -4.27 18.54 8.42
N SER A 298 -3.58 17.50 8.90
CA SER A 298 -2.84 17.51 10.16
C SER A 298 -1.75 16.44 10.15
N GLY A 299 -0.66 16.64 10.89
CA GLY A 299 0.49 15.73 10.92
C GLY A 299 1.45 15.95 9.74
N GLN A 300 2.12 14.89 9.30
CA GLN A 300 3.07 14.94 8.18
C GLN A 300 3.12 13.61 7.43
N LYS A 301 3.15 13.68 6.10
CA LYS A 301 3.36 12.53 5.21
C LYS A 301 4.78 12.56 4.64
N GLU A 302 5.42 11.40 4.62
CA GLU A 302 6.70 11.18 3.94
C GLU A 302 6.47 10.31 2.70
N PHE A 303 6.74 10.88 1.53
CA PHE A 303 6.69 10.20 0.24
C PHE A 303 8.10 9.89 -0.23
N ILE A 304 8.28 8.69 -0.80
CA ILE A 304 9.41 8.38 -1.67
C ILE A 304 8.83 8.23 -3.07
N LEU A 305 9.19 9.16 -3.95
CA LEU A 305 8.70 9.24 -5.32
C LEU A 305 9.76 8.71 -6.29
N ASN A 306 9.35 7.95 -7.28
CA ASN A 306 10.18 7.52 -8.40
C ASN A 306 9.50 7.95 -9.72
N PRO A 307 10.24 8.54 -10.67
CA PRO A 307 9.69 8.87 -11.99
C PRO A 307 9.09 7.62 -12.66
N PRO A 308 8.06 7.77 -13.51
CA PRO A 308 7.40 6.61 -14.15
C PRO A 308 8.36 5.70 -14.91
N ALA A 309 9.45 6.25 -15.47
CA ALA A 309 10.46 5.51 -16.21
C ALA A 309 11.30 4.56 -15.32
N ASP A 310 11.37 4.79 -14.01
CA ASP A 310 12.06 3.89 -13.08
C ASP A 310 11.36 2.53 -12.95
N ILE A 311 10.14 2.34 -13.45
CA ILE A 311 9.45 1.03 -13.46
C ILE A 311 10.34 -0.10 -14.01
N LEU A 312 11.26 0.24 -14.92
CA LEU A 312 12.26 -0.68 -15.48
C LEU A 312 13.21 -1.28 -14.42
N PHE A 313 13.44 -0.55 -13.34
CA PHE A 313 14.44 -0.84 -12.30
C PHE A 313 13.84 -1.32 -10.97
N LEU A 314 12.51 -1.21 -10.81
CA LEU A 314 11.82 -1.42 -9.54
C LEU A 314 11.32 -2.85 -9.30
N HIS A 315 11.66 -3.82 -10.15
CA HIS A 315 11.30 -5.24 -9.96
C HIS A 315 9.80 -5.48 -9.79
N GLU A 316 8.98 -4.90 -10.68
CA GLU A 316 7.56 -5.24 -10.75
C GLU A 316 7.38 -6.73 -11.13
N GLY A 317 6.59 -7.44 -10.32
CA GLY A 317 6.22 -8.83 -10.54
C GLY A 317 4.71 -9.02 -10.59
N GLU A 318 4.27 -10.20 -11.01
CA GLU A 318 2.87 -10.64 -10.93
C GLU A 318 2.76 -11.68 -9.82
N PHE A 319 1.88 -11.43 -8.85
CA PHE A 319 1.74 -12.23 -7.62
C PHE A 319 0.29 -12.66 -7.42
N PRO A 320 0.03 -13.89 -6.95
CA PRO A 320 -1.29 -14.28 -6.49
C PRO A 320 -1.73 -13.41 -5.31
N CYS A 321 -3.01 -13.09 -5.25
CA CYS A 321 -3.61 -12.24 -4.23
C CYS A 321 -4.04 -13.07 -3.01
N GLY A 322 -3.96 -12.43 -1.85
CA GLY A 322 -4.61 -12.90 -0.63
C GLY A 322 -4.91 -11.71 0.29
N SER A 323 -5.57 -11.97 1.40
CA SER A 323 -5.85 -10.97 2.44
C SER A 323 -5.44 -11.49 3.80
N PHE A 324 -5.06 -10.57 4.68
CA PHE A 324 -4.86 -10.90 6.09
C PHE A 324 -6.19 -11.22 6.77
N HIS A 325 -6.17 -12.23 7.64
CA HIS A 325 -7.29 -12.55 8.53
C HIS A 325 -6.79 -12.87 9.94
N PRO A 326 -7.41 -12.31 10.99
CA PRO A 326 -7.09 -12.69 12.36
C PRO A 326 -7.52 -14.15 12.60
N CYS A 327 -6.63 -14.93 13.22
CA CYS A 327 -6.88 -16.33 13.58
C CYS A 327 -6.36 -16.62 14.99
N HIS A 328 -7.11 -17.34 15.84
CA HIS A 328 -6.61 -17.69 17.17
C HIS A 328 -5.81 -19.00 17.13
N VAL A 329 -4.66 -19.02 17.82
CA VAL A 329 -3.86 -20.23 18.02
C VAL A 329 -4.04 -20.69 19.47
N GLU A 330 -4.70 -21.83 19.66
CA GLU A 330 -4.75 -22.50 20.96
C GLU A 330 -3.35 -23.07 21.29
N LYS A 331 -2.68 -22.52 22.30
CA LYS A 331 -1.50 -23.17 22.90
C LYS A 331 -1.94 -24.06 24.05
N ARG A 332 -1.46 -25.31 24.05
CA ARG A 332 -1.68 -26.26 25.16
C ARG A 332 -1.12 -25.67 26.47
N GLY A 333 -1.99 -25.20 27.36
CA GLY A 333 -1.64 -24.72 28.70
C GLY A 333 -1.34 -23.22 28.85
N GLU A 334 -1.50 -22.41 27.81
CA GLU A 334 -1.41 -20.93 27.87
C GLU A 334 -2.71 -20.29 27.34
N SER A 335 -2.98 -19.03 27.71
CA SER A 335 -4.11 -18.27 27.17
C SER A 335 -4.07 -18.22 25.64
N SER A 336 -5.22 -18.36 24.98
CA SER A 336 -5.38 -18.24 23.53
C SER A 336 -4.78 -16.92 23.04
N MET A 337 -3.98 -16.98 21.96
CA MET A 337 -3.36 -15.79 21.38
C MET A 337 -3.92 -15.59 19.96
N THR A 338 -4.37 -14.37 19.65
CA THR A 338 -4.71 -14.00 18.27
C THR A 338 -3.42 -13.90 17.47
N SER A 339 -3.31 -14.71 16.42
CA SER A 339 -2.32 -14.66 15.35
C SER A 339 -2.99 -14.15 14.06
N TRP A 340 -2.24 -14.14 12.96
CA TRP A 340 -2.70 -13.80 11.63
C TRP A 340 -2.43 -14.94 10.66
N ALA A 341 -3.27 -15.05 9.65
CA ALA A 341 -3.09 -15.92 8.49
C ALA A 341 -3.36 -15.14 7.21
N VAL A 342 -2.87 -15.65 6.08
CA VAL A 342 -3.17 -15.13 4.75
C VAL A 342 -4.16 -16.07 4.08
N VAL A 343 -5.31 -15.54 3.66
CA VAL A 343 -6.31 -16.30 2.91
C VAL A 343 -6.17 -15.97 1.43
N PRO A 344 -5.90 -16.96 0.54
CA PRO A 344 -5.78 -16.73 -0.89
C PRO A 344 -7.12 -16.29 -1.51
N GLU A 345 -7.04 -15.43 -2.53
CA GLU A 345 -8.18 -14.97 -3.31
C GLU A 345 -8.22 -15.67 -4.67
N TYR A 346 -9.41 -16.13 -5.05
CA TYR A 346 -9.67 -16.80 -6.31
C TYR A 346 -10.77 -16.06 -7.06
N GLU A 347 -10.69 -16.05 -8.39
CA GLU A 347 -11.74 -15.51 -9.24
C GLU A 347 -13.04 -16.30 -9.01
N SER A 348 -14.15 -15.59 -8.74
CA SER A 348 -15.46 -16.23 -8.67
C SER A 348 -15.89 -16.61 -10.08
N ASP A 349 -15.92 -17.91 -10.40
CA ASP A 349 -16.58 -18.38 -11.61
C ASP A 349 -18.05 -17.93 -11.57
N THR A 350 -18.43 -17.00 -12.46
CA THR A 350 -19.84 -16.62 -12.65
C THR A 350 -20.67 -17.73 -13.29
N ASN A 351 -20.10 -18.93 -13.49
CA ASN A 351 -20.78 -20.10 -13.99
C ASN A 351 -21.01 -21.08 -12.84
N LEU A 352 -22.29 -21.28 -12.48
CA LEU A 352 -22.74 -22.30 -11.54
C LEU A 352 -22.29 -23.69 -12.03
N ASP A 353 -21.15 -24.20 -11.57
CA ASP A 353 -20.88 -25.63 -11.42
C ASP A 353 -19.86 -25.83 -10.28
N ASN A 354 -20.34 -26.39 -9.17
CA ASN A 354 -19.74 -26.42 -7.83
C ASN A 354 -18.48 -27.31 -7.67
N THR A 355 -17.58 -27.44 -8.66
CA THR A 355 -16.49 -28.43 -8.55
C THR A 355 -15.10 -28.03 -9.07
N THR A 356 -14.85 -26.77 -9.43
CA THR A 356 -13.49 -26.31 -9.76
C THR A 356 -13.13 -25.09 -8.93
N GLU A 357 -12.11 -25.19 -8.07
CA GLU A 357 -11.49 -24.01 -7.46
C GLU A 357 -11.05 -23.08 -8.59
N GLY A 358 -11.56 -21.84 -8.59
CA GLY A 358 -11.27 -20.85 -9.62
C GLY A 358 -9.77 -20.52 -9.71
N MET A 359 -9.34 -19.83 -10.77
CA MET A 359 -7.96 -19.39 -10.86
C MET A 359 -7.63 -18.37 -9.76
N PRO A 360 -6.43 -18.41 -9.14
CA PRO A 360 -6.02 -17.39 -8.19
C PRO A 360 -6.03 -16.02 -8.85
N THR A 361 -6.66 -15.04 -8.21
CA THR A 361 -6.56 -13.65 -8.63
C THR A 361 -5.10 -13.21 -8.54
N LYS A 362 -4.65 -12.38 -9.47
CA LYS A 362 -3.26 -11.87 -9.48
C LYS A 362 -3.20 -10.35 -9.54
N ALA A 363 -2.22 -9.78 -8.87
CA ALA A 363 -1.89 -8.37 -8.92
C ALA A 363 -0.46 -8.17 -9.41
N ARG A 364 -0.24 -7.05 -10.12
CA ARG A 364 1.10 -6.60 -10.45
C ARG A 364 1.56 -5.60 -9.40
N TRP A 365 2.72 -5.84 -8.81
CA TRP A 365 3.20 -5.04 -7.70
C TRP A 365 4.72 -4.94 -7.66
N ILE A 366 5.23 -3.92 -6.98
CA ILE A 366 6.64 -3.74 -6.69
C ILE A 366 7.04 -4.69 -5.55
N GLU A 367 7.93 -5.64 -5.84
CA GLU A 367 8.39 -6.62 -4.85
C GLU A 367 9.25 -6.02 -3.72
N PRO A 368 10.27 -5.19 -4.01
CA PRO A 368 11.14 -4.64 -2.97
C PRO A 368 10.45 -3.55 -2.15
N ASP A 369 10.73 -3.52 -0.85
CA ASP A 369 10.51 -2.32 -0.05
C ASP A 369 11.58 -1.28 -0.39
N ILE A 370 11.24 -0.33 -1.26
CA ILE A 370 12.20 0.70 -1.73
C ILE A 370 12.80 1.45 -0.55
N LYS A 371 11.99 1.86 0.45
CA LYS A 371 12.44 2.64 1.61
C LYS A 371 13.55 1.93 2.37
N ARG A 372 13.41 0.62 2.54
CA ARG A 372 14.41 -0.24 3.16
C ARG A 372 15.71 -0.26 2.35
N TYR A 373 15.61 -0.52 1.06
CA TYR A 373 16.79 -0.71 0.21
C TYR A 373 17.50 0.57 -0.21
N LEU A 374 16.95 1.76 0.10
CA LEU A 374 17.64 3.03 -0.14
C LEU A 374 19.02 3.12 0.54
N ASN A 375 19.21 2.44 1.67
CA ASN A 375 20.41 2.57 2.50
C ASN A 375 21.15 1.24 2.74
N GLU A 376 20.73 0.14 2.10
CA GLU A 376 21.29 -1.20 2.35
C GLU A 376 22.07 -1.71 1.13
N GLU A 377 23.38 -1.95 1.29
CA GLU A 377 24.22 -2.61 0.27
C GLU A 377 23.66 -4.01 -0.11
N ASN A 378 23.03 -4.70 0.84
CA ASN A 378 22.42 -6.03 0.63
C ASN A 378 21.20 -6.02 -0.31
N GLY A 379 20.55 -4.87 -0.52
CA GLY A 379 19.45 -4.75 -1.48
C GLY A 379 19.85 -5.05 -2.91
N MET A 380 21.12 -4.78 -3.23
CA MET A 380 21.68 -4.99 -4.55
C MET A 380 21.87 -6.47 -4.89
N GLU A 381 21.88 -7.39 -3.90
CA GLU A 381 21.96 -8.83 -4.18
C GLU A 381 20.63 -9.40 -4.69
N ASN A 382 19.52 -9.02 -4.05
CA ASN A 382 18.18 -9.54 -4.39
C ASN A 382 17.54 -8.74 -5.53
N PHE A 383 17.85 -7.45 -5.61
CA PHE A 383 17.22 -6.50 -6.53
C PHE A 383 18.28 -5.60 -7.21
N PRO A 384 19.17 -6.17 -8.03
CA PRO A 384 20.37 -5.46 -8.55
C PRO A 384 20.04 -4.18 -9.33
N LEU A 385 18.94 -4.18 -10.09
CA LEU A 385 18.53 -3.00 -10.86
C LEU A 385 18.06 -1.81 -10.02
N LEU A 386 17.73 -1.99 -8.73
CA LEU A 386 17.31 -0.85 -7.88
C LEU A 386 18.37 0.24 -7.78
N SER A 387 19.65 -0.14 -7.88
CA SER A 387 20.78 0.79 -7.90
C SER A 387 20.73 1.81 -9.04
N LYS A 388 19.93 1.54 -10.08
CA LYS A 388 19.71 2.43 -11.23
C LYS A 388 18.43 3.28 -11.12
N SER A 389 17.67 3.14 -10.04
CA SER A 389 16.46 3.92 -9.78
C SER A 389 16.77 5.26 -9.10
N HIS A 390 15.82 6.17 -9.12
CA HIS A 390 15.98 7.57 -8.70
C HIS A 390 14.90 7.99 -7.68
N PRO A 391 14.99 7.49 -6.45
CA PRO A 391 14.03 7.81 -5.39
C PRO A 391 14.23 9.25 -4.88
N ILE A 392 13.15 10.02 -4.84
CA ILE A 392 13.07 11.40 -4.34
C ILE A 392 12.26 11.40 -3.05
N LYS A 393 12.87 11.82 -1.93
CA LYS A 393 12.18 11.94 -0.64
C LYS A 393 11.48 13.29 -0.53
N VAL A 394 10.20 13.27 -0.19
CA VAL A 394 9.37 14.46 -0.04
C VAL A 394 8.63 14.38 1.29
N LEU A 395 8.84 15.38 2.15
CA LEU A 395 8.07 15.54 3.38
C LEU A 395 7.00 16.60 3.12
N VAL A 396 5.73 16.24 3.31
CA VAL A 396 4.57 17.13 3.14
C VAL A 396 4.01 17.38 4.53
N SER A 397 4.08 18.63 4.97
CA SER A 397 3.63 19.04 6.30
C SER A 397 2.18 19.50 6.27
N GLN A 398 1.57 19.60 7.45
CA GLN A 398 0.26 20.20 7.64
C GLN A 398 0.11 21.52 6.86
N GLY A 399 -0.98 21.65 6.10
CA GLY A 399 -1.28 22.82 5.29
C GLY A 399 -0.71 22.77 3.86
N GLU A 400 0.17 21.81 3.56
CA GLU A 400 0.78 21.66 2.25
C GLU A 400 0.01 20.65 1.38
N MET A 401 -0.02 20.92 0.08
CA MET A 401 -0.52 20.02 -0.96
C MET A 401 0.62 19.52 -1.81
N LEU A 402 0.76 18.22 -1.99
CA LEU A 402 1.66 17.62 -2.96
C LEU A 402 0.89 17.29 -4.24
N TYR A 403 1.33 17.84 -5.37
CA TYR A 403 0.95 17.32 -6.67
C TYR A 403 1.84 16.11 -7.02
N ILE A 404 1.21 14.95 -7.20
CA ILE A 404 1.84 13.71 -7.67
C ILE A 404 1.32 13.46 -9.09
N PRO A 405 2.17 13.60 -10.13
CA PRO A 405 1.73 13.37 -11.49
C PRO A 405 1.34 11.91 -11.72
N SER A 406 0.42 11.69 -12.66
CA SER A 406 0.00 10.33 -13.02
C SER A 406 1.19 9.42 -13.37
N LEU A 407 1.06 8.15 -12.99
CA LEU A 407 2.05 7.07 -13.15
C LEU A 407 3.33 7.20 -12.31
N TRP A 408 3.51 8.28 -11.53
CA TRP A 408 4.63 8.35 -10.60
C TRP A 408 4.51 7.25 -9.55
N LEU A 409 5.59 6.50 -9.39
CA LEU A 409 5.63 5.49 -8.35
C LEU A 409 5.87 6.17 -7.01
N HIS A 410 5.12 5.77 -5.99
CA HIS A 410 5.21 6.38 -4.68
C HIS A 410 5.02 5.38 -3.55
N HIS A 411 5.89 5.50 -2.56
CA HIS A 411 5.82 4.81 -1.27
C HIS A 411 5.53 5.84 -0.19
N VAL A 412 4.57 5.58 0.69
CA VAL A 412 4.05 6.59 1.62
C VAL A 412 4.08 6.11 3.06
N THR A 413 4.64 6.94 3.92
CA THR A 413 4.60 6.79 5.39
C THR A 413 4.21 8.12 6.03
N GLN A 414 4.15 8.15 7.36
CA GLN A 414 3.92 9.37 8.13
C GLN A 414 4.79 9.34 9.40
N THR A 415 5.04 10.50 9.98
CA THR A 415 5.89 10.64 11.18
C THR A 415 5.09 10.58 12.48
N MET A 416 3.77 10.71 12.39
CA MET A 416 2.84 10.78 13.52
C MET A 416 1.40 10.53 13.06
N GLU A 417 0.44 10.60 13.99
CA GLU A 417 -1.00 10.66 13.64
C GLU A 417 -1.22 11.77 12.61
N THR A 418 -1.74 11.40 11.45
CA THR A 418 -1.82 12.26 10.26
C THR A 418 -3.18 12.08 9.60
N VAL A 419 -3.82 13.20 9.29
CA VAL A 419 -5.03 13.26 8.46
C VAL A 419 -4.66 13.89 7.14
N GLY A 420 -4.94 13.19 6.04
CA GLY A 420 -4.76 13.70 4.68
C GLY A 420 -6.04 13.56 3.86
N VAL A 421 -6.19 14.40 2.85
CA VAL A 421 -7.23 14.27 1.83
C VAL A 421 -6.56 14.32 0.46
N ASN A 422 -7.01 13.50 -0.48
CA ASN A 422 -6.51 13.57 -1.83
C ASN A 422 -7.64 13.63 -2.86
N TYR A 423 -7.33 14.27 -3.99
CA TYR A 423 -8.23 14.46 -5.11
C TYR A 423 -7.61 13.78 -6.34
N TRP A 424 -8.33 12.81 -6.89
CA TRP A 424 -7.92 12.07 -8.07
C TRP A 424 -8.68 12.55 -9.29
N TYR A 425 -7.93 13.06 -10.27
CA TYR A 425 -8.42 13.43 -11.60
C TYR A 425 -7.88 12.42 -12.60
N ASP A 426 -8.74 11.85 -13.43
CA ASP A 426 -8.31 10.81 -14.37
C ASP A 426 -7.22 11.34 -15.31
N MET A 427 -6.24 10.48 -15.60
CA MET A 427 -5.18 10.83 -16.52
C MET A 427 -5.67 10.76 -17.97
N LYS A 428 -4.98 11.48 -18.86
CA LYS A 428 -5.21 11.35 -20.29
C LYS A 428 -4.47 10.13 -20.85
N PHE A 429 -5.23 9.12 -21.30
CA PHE A 429 -4.70 7.87 -21.86
C PHE A 429 -4.36 7.94 -23.37
N ASP A 430 -4.78 9.00 -24.06
CA ASP A 430 -4.56 9.23 -25.49
C ASP A 430 -3.15 9.76 -25.81
N GLY A 431 -2.38 10.16 -24.79
CA GLY A 431 -1.03 10.67 -24.94
C GLY A 431 0.07 9.61 -25.05
N PRO A 432 1.26 9.98 -25.56
CA PRO A 432 2.39 9.06 -25.72
C PRO A 432 2.90 8.50 -24.38
N HIS A 433 2.70 9.22 -23.28
CA HIS A 433 3.16 8.83 -21.94
C HIS A 433 2.65 7.45 -21.52
N TRP A 434 1.37 7.15 -21.75
CA TRP A 434 0.79 5.85 -21.40
C TRP A 434 1.42 4.71 -22.20
N SER A 435 1.60 4.93 -23.50
CA SER A 435 2.21 3.94 -24.40
C SER A 435 3.67 3.68 -24.06
N TYR A 436 4.45 4.73 -23.79
CA TYR A 436 5.85 4.58 -23.37
C TYR A 436 5.99 3.93 -21.99
N PHE A 437 5.14 4.29 -21.03
CA PHE A 437 5.14 3.62 -19.73
C PHE A 437 4.90 2.12 -19.87
N HIS A 438 3.90 1.72 -20.67
CA HIS A 438 3.64 0.30 -20.91
C HIS A 438 4.78 -0.41 -21.63
N PHE A 439 5.42 0.25 -22.59
CA PHE A 439 6.62 -0.27 -23.25
C PHE A 439 7.73 -0.55 -22.23
N LEU A 440 8.03 0.41 -21.34
CA LEU A 440 9.06 0.25 -20.30
C LEU A 440 8.70 -0.86 -19.30
N GLN A 441 7.43 -0.96 -18.90
CA GLN A 441 6.94 -2.03 -18.02
C GLN A 441 7.14 -3.42 -18.65
N GLN A 442 6.90 -3.57 -19.96
CA GLN A 442 7.14 -4.83 -20.69
C GLN A 442 8.64 -5.12 -20.87
N LEU A 443 9.45 -4.10 -21.17
CA LEU A 443 10.90 -4.23 -21.28
C LEU A 443 11.51 -4.69 -19.95
N GLY A 444 11.09 -4.08 -18.83
CA GLY A 444 11.54 -4.43 -17.50
C GLY A 444 11.33 -5.90 -17.17
N ARG A 445 10.16 -6.45 -17.50
CA ARG A 445 9.88 -7.90 -17.31
C ARG A 445 10.85 -8.78 -18.08
N THR A 446 11.19 -8.39 -19.30
CA THR A 446 12.13 -9.15 -20.11
C THR A 446 13.54 -9.09 -19.52
N ASN A 447 13.98 -7.90 -19.12
CA ASN A 447 15.28 -7.67 -18.49
C ASN A 447 15.43 -8.41 -17.16
N HIS A 448 14.43 -8.34 -16.27
CA HIS A 448 14.45 -9.05 -14.98
C HIS A 448 14.54 -10.58 -15.14
N ARG A 449 13.97 -11.15 -16.22
CA ARG A 449 14.04 -12.60 -16.49
C ARG A 449 15.41 -13.07 -16.98
N GLN A 450 16.19 -12.19 -17.62
CA GLN A 450 17.52 -12.53 -18.12
C GLN A 450 18.60 -12.43 -17.03
N MET A 451 18.33 -11.70 -15.95
CA MET A 451 19.29 -11.58 -14.85
C MET A 451 19.29 -12.84 -13.98
N PRO A 452 20.48 -13.35 -13.59
CA PRO A 452 20.57 -14.51 -12.72
C PRO A 452 20.00 -14.16 -11.34
N ARG A 453 18.80 -14.65 -11.03
CA ARG A 453 18.29 -14.66 -9.65
C ARG A 453 19.10 -15.71 -8.87
N LYS A 454 19.82 -15.31 -7.81
CA LYS A 454 20.28 -16.27 -6.80
C LYS A 454 19.03 -17.01 -6.31
N LYS A 455 19.05 -18.34 -6.35
CA LYS A 455 17.92 -19.13 -5.82
C LYS A 455 17.72 -18.72 -4.36
N PRO A 456 16.50 -18.34 -3.94
CA PRO A 456 16.22 -18.17 -2.52
C PRO A 456 16.50 -19.52 -1.82
N PHE A 457 17.19 -19.46 -0.69
CA PHE A 457 17.58 -20.61 0.12
C PHE A 457 16.38 -21.41 0.61
#